data_AF-A0A1G8LTQ6-F1
#
_entry.id   AF-A0A1G8LTQ6-F1
#
_cell.length_a   1.000
_cell.length_b   1.000
_cell.length_c   1.000
_cell.angle_alpha   90.00
_cell.angle_beta   90.00
_cell.angle_gamma   90.00
#
_symmetry.space_group_name_H-M   'P 1'
#
loop_
_entity.id
_entity.type
_entity.pdbx_description
1 polymer ?
#
loop_
_entity_poly.entity_id
_entity_poly.type
_entity_poly.pdbx_seq_one_letter_code
_entity_poly.pdbx_strand_id
1 'polypeptide(L)'
;MKRSLPSTNVEFVTDLMAFSAHGALIQAFVIQALDRYSQMVVAATPEALDTALVSGHAWHGCAVEVRRKLAQRLGEEEPEVLGPISEEPNSEDSSSSSAT
;
A
#
# COMPACT_ATOMS: atom_id res chain seq x y z
N MET A 1 -6.02 -19.42 40.66
CA MET A 1 -5.63 -19.24 39.25
C MET A 1 -5.64 -17.75 38.94
N LYS A 2 -4.49 -17.14 38.63
CA LYS A 2 -4.46 -15.73 38.16
C LYS A 2 -4.97 -15.72 36.72
N ARG A 3 -6.03 -14.99 36.42
CA ARG A 3 -6.43 -14.73 35.03
C ARG A 3 -5.31 -13.93 34.39
N SER A 4 -4.70 -14.43 33.31
CA SER A 4 -3.91 -13.55 32.45
C SER A 4 -4.86 -12.56 31.81
N LEU A 5 -4.47 -11.29 31.75
CA LEU A 5 -5.18 -10.31 30.94
C LEU A 5 -5.10 -10.78 29.48
N PRO A 6 -6.16 -10.54 28.66
CA PRO A 6 -6.08 -10.79 27.24
C PRO A 6 -4.95 -9.92 26.65
N SER A 7 -4.14 -10.52 25.78
CA SER A 7 -3.04 -9.81 25.09
C SER A 7 -3.60 -8.69 24.23
N THR A 8 -2.88 -7.57 24.16
CA THR A 8 -3.16 -6.53 23.18
C THR A 8 -2.93 -7.05 21.74
N ASN A 9 -3.51 -6.38 20.74
CA ASN A 9 -3.28 -6.73 19.34
C ASN A 9 -1.78 -6.67 18.97
N VAL A 10 -1.02 -5.75 19.56
CA VAL A 10 0.43 -5.63 19.32
C VAL A 10 1.19 -6.83 19.87
N GLU A 11 0.90 -7.23 21.12
CA GLU A 11 1.51 -8.41 21.73
C GLU A 11 1.16 -9.67 20.94
N PHE A 12 -0.11 -9.86 20.59
CA PHE A 12 -0.55 -11.01 19.81
C PHE A 12 0.14 -11.10 18.44
N VAL A 13 0.18 -10.00 17.68
CA VAL A 13 0.81 -9.98 16.35
C VAL A 13 2.32 -10.17 16.45
N THR A 14 2.96 -9.65 17.51
CA THR A 14 4.38 -9.87 17.77
C THR A 14 4.65 -11.35 18.05
N ASP A 15 3.87 -11.97 18.94
CA ASP A 15 4.02 -13.39 19.26
C ASP A 15 3.77 -14.29 18.06
N LEU A 16 2.75 -13.96 17.25
CA LEU A 16 2.45 -14.64 15.99
C LEU A 16 3.63 -14.62 15.01
N MET A 17 4.39 -13.52 14.95
CA MET A 17 5.55 -13.36 14.06
C MET A 17 6.87 -13.88 14.65
N ALA A 18 7.01 -13.87 15.99
CA ALA A 18 8.26 -14.19 16.68
C ALA A 18 8.35 -15.65 17.13
N PHE A 19 7.22 -16.29 17.46
CA PHE A 19 7.17 -17.64 18.06
C PHE A 19 6.33 -18.62 17.22
N SER A 20 6.41 -18.51 15.89
CA SER A 20 5.73 -19.44 14.99
C SER A 20 6.46 -20.79 14.91
N ALA A 21 5.69 -21.87 14.81
CA ALA A 21 6.19 -23.21 14.49
C ALA A 21 6.93 -23.29 13.14
N HIS A 22 6.74 -22.28 12.29
CA HIS A 22 7.37 -22.18 10.96
C HIS A 22 8.58 -21.24 10.94
N GLY A 23 9.03 -20.75 12.10
CA GLY A 23 10.17 -19.85 12.21
C GLY A 23 9.99 -18.59 11.35
N ALA A 24 11.05 -18.13 10.69
CA ALA A 24 11.06 -16.90 9.92
C ALA A 24 10.06 -16.86 8.73
N LEU A 25 9.59 -18.02 8.24
CA LEU A 25 8.65 -18.08 7.11
C LEU A 25 7.31 -17.38 7.42
N ILE A 26 6.88 -17.37 8.69
CA ILE A 26 5.66 -16.66 9.07
C ILE A 26 5.78 -15.16 8.79
N GLN A 27 6.97 -14.59 8.93
CA GLN A 27 7.18 -13.16 8.75
C GLN A 27 7.07 -12.80 7.27
N ALA A 28 7.66 -13.61 6.38
CA ALA A 28 7.49 -13.44 4.94
C ALA A 28 6.00 -13.55 4.53
N PHE A 29 5.29 -14.55 5.08
CA PHE A 29 3.86 -14.72 4.85
C PHE A 29 3.05 -13.50 5.30
N VAL A 30 3.30 -12.98 6.50
CA VAL A 30 2.60 -11.80 7.03
C VAL A 30 2.87 -10.57 6.17
N ILE A 31 4.11 -10.34 5.75
CA ILE A 31 4.46 -9.23 4.85
C ILE A 31 3.72 -9.36 3.52
N GLN A 32 3.68 -10.54 2.91
CA GLN A 32 2.95 -10.78 1.67
C GLN A 32 1.43 -10.61 1.82
N ALA A 33 0.87 -11.05 2.95
CA ALA A 33 -0.54 -10.89 3.26
C ALA A 33 -0.93 -9.41 3.44
N LEU A 34 -0.09 -8.63 4.12
CA LEU A 34 -0.29 -7.19 4.29
C LEU A 34 -0.20 -6.45 2.95
N ASP A 35 0.78 -6.79 2.11
CA ASP A 35 0.90 -6.23 0.77
C ASP A 35 -0.36 -6.50 -0.05
N ARG A 36 -0.75 -7.78 -0.19
CA ARG A 36 -1.92 -8.16 -0.98
C ARG A 36 -3.22 -7.54 -0.45
N TYR A 37 -3.43 -7.56 0.86
CA TYR A 37 -4.64 -6.99 1.45
C TYR A 37 -4.70 -5.48 1.27
N SER A 38 -3.58 -4.77 1.48
CA SER A 38 -3.55 -3.33 1.30
C SER A 38 -3.77 -2.90 -0.15
N GLN A 39 -3.29 -3.67 -1.14
CA GLN A 39 -3.62 -3.45 -2.56
C GLN A 39 -5.13 -3.60 -2.82
N MET A 40 -5.75 -4.66 -2.29
CA MET A 40 -7.20 -4.88 -2.43
C MET A 40 -8.02 -3.74 -1.82
N VAL A 41 -7.63 -3.26 -0.63
CA VAL A 41 -8.32 -2.16 0.06
C VAL A 41 -8.14 -0.85 -0.69
N VAL A 42 -6.95 -0.53 -1.21
CA VAL A 42 -6.72 0.70 -1.99
C VAL A 42 -7.50 0.70 -3.30
N ALA A 43 -7.69 -0.47 -3.92
CA ALA A 43 -8.46 -0.62 -5.17
C ALA A 43 -9.98 -0.58 -4.98
N ALA A 44 -10.48 -0.76 -3.75
CA ALA A 44 -11.90 -0.69 -3.43
C ALA A 44 -12.37 0.76 -3.23
N THR A 45 -13.65 1.03 -3.49
CA THR A 45 -14.25 2.32 -3.10
C THR A 45 -14.39 2.37 -1.57
N PRO A 46 -14.14 3.51 -0.90
CA PRO A 46 -14.23 3.62 0.55
C PRO A 46 -15.56 3.13 1.12
N GLU A 47 -16.68 3.39 0.45
CA GLU A 47 -18.02 2.98 0.92
C GLU A 47 -18.17 1.45 0.98
N ALA A 48 -17.46 0.72 0.12
CA ALA A 48 -17.46 -0.75 0.12
C ALA A 48 -16.64 -1.34 1.28
N LEU A 49 -15.83 -0.51 1.96
CA LEU A 49 -14.98 -0.88 3.09
C LEU A 49 -15.59 -0.48 4.44
N ASP A 50 -16.74 0.21 4.44
CA ASP A 50 -17.39 0.62 5.68
C ASP A 50 -17.80 -0.59 6.52
N THR A 51 -17.43 -0.56 7.80
CA THR A 51 -17.83 -1.56 8.80
C THR A 51 -18.51 -0.87 9.97
N ALA A 52 -19.16 -1.66 10.84
CA ALA A 52 -19.79 -1.12 12.05
C ALA A 52 -18.78 -0.47 13.03
N LEU A 53 -17.48 -0.73 12.88
CA LEU A 53 -16.44 -0.28 13.81
C LEU A 53 -15.47 0.74 13.21
N VAL A 54 -15.26 0.70 11.89
CA VAL A 54 -14.26 1.50 11.20
C VAL A 54 -14.84 2.00 9.88
N SER A 55 -14.69 3.31 9.62
CA SER A 55 -15.07 3.87 8.33
C SER A 55 -14.12 3.40 7.24
N GLY A 56 -14.65 3.19 6.05
CA GLY A 56 -13.89 2.72 4.91
C GLY A 56 -12.84 3.74 4.44
N HIS A 57 -13.07 5.04 4.66
CA HIS A 57 -12.04 6.07 4.46
C HIS A 57 -10.85 5.88 5.40
N ALA A 58 -11.10 5.59 6.69
CA ALA A 58 -10.03 5.30 7.63
C ALA A 58 -9.28 4.02 7.24
N TRP A 59 -10.01 2.98 6.81
CA TRP A 59 -9.43 1.73 6.35
C TRP A 59 -8.57 1.88 5.08
N HIS A 60 -9.05 2.68 4.13
CA HIS A 60 -8.31 3.06 2.92
C HIS A 60 -7.03 3.81 3.27
N GLY A 61 -7.11 4.81 4.15
CA GLY A 61 -5.93 5.54 4.65
C GLY A 61 -4.88 4.62 5.28
N CYS A 62 -5.30 3.66 6.12
CA CYS A 62 -4.40 2.65 6.68
C CYS A 62 -3.74 1.80 5.58
N ALA A 63 -4.49 1.37 4.56
CA ALA A 63 -3.95 0.58 3.48
C ALA A 63 -2.91 1.35 2.64
N VAL A 64 -3.15 2.63 2.35
CA VAL A 64 -2.16 3.50 1.68
C VAL A 64 -0.89 3.60 2.51
N GLU A 65 -1.00 3.82 3.83
CA GLU A 65 0.16 3.91 4.71
C GLU A 65 0.97 2.60 4.75
N VAL A 66 0.28 1.46 4.84
CA VAL A 66 0.91 0.13 4.84
C VAL A 66 1.66 -0.11 3.52
N ARG A 67 1.05 0.17 2.37
CA ARG A 67 1.72 0.02 1.06
C ARG A 67 3.00 0.84 0.98
N ARG A 68 2.94 2.11 1.39
CA ARG A 68 4.12 2.99 1.40
C ARG A 68 5.23 2.42 2.28
N LYS A 69 4.90 1.96 3.49
CA LYS A 69 5.89 1.36 4.42
C LYS A 69 6.47 0.05 3.88
N LEU A 70 5.67 -0.76 3.18
CA LEU A 70 6.12 -2.01 2.57
C LEU A 70 7.04 -1.76 1.37
N ALA A 71 6.67 -0.86 0.46
CA ALA A 71 7.52 -0.46 -0.67
C ALA A 71 8.91 0.01 -0.21
N GLN A 72 8.94 0.92 0.79
CA GLN A 72 10.17 1.40 1.41
C GLN A 72 11.01 0.27 2.03
N ARG A 73 10.37 -0.74 2.64
CA ARG A 73 11.06 -1.86 3.27
C ARG A 73 11.62 -2.86 2.24
N LEU A 74 10.89 -3.08 1.14
CA LEU A 74 11.25 -4.05 0.11
C LEU A 74 12.19 -3.46 -0.95
N GLY A 75 12.37 -2.14 -0.97
CA GLY A 75 13.18 -1.45 -1.96
C GLY A 75 12.48 -1.28 -3.30
N GLU A 76 11.14 -1.36 -3.31
CA GLU A 76 10.33 -1.04 -4.48
C GLU A 76 10.18 0.48 -4.53
N GLU A 77 10.66 1.12 -5.60
CA GLU A 77 10.42 2.55 -5.82
C GLU A 77 8.91 2.79 -5.93
N GLU A 78 8.43 3.85 -5.27
CA GLU A 78 7.01 4.25 -5.32
C GLU A 78 6.56 4.27 -6.80
N PRO A 79 5.43 3.63 -7.17
CA PRO A 79 4.96 3.73 -8.53
C PRO A 79 4.69 5.20 -8.82
N GLU A 80 5.47 5.80 -9.73
CA GLU A 80 5.25 7.16 -10.20
C GLU A 80 3.76 7.33 -10.51
N VAL A 81 3.13 8.24 -9.78
CA VAL A 81 1.80 8.72 -10.16
C VAL A 81 2.02 9.46 -11.48
N LEU A 82 1.84 8.76 -12.59
CA LEU A 82 1.74 9.32 -13.93
C LEU A 82 0.59 10.33 -13.90
N GLY A 83 0.94 11.59 -13.65
CA GLY A 83 0.05 12.72 -13.81
C GLY A 83 -0.48 12.77 -15.25
N PRO A 84 -1.59 13.48 -15.49
CA PRO A 84 -2.20 13.54 -16.80
C PRO A 84 -1.19 14.06 -17.82
N ILE A 85 -0.99 13.26 -18.87
CA ILE A 85 -0.17 13.60 -20.03
C ILE A 85 -0.75 14.91 -20.58
N SER A 86 -0.04 16.01 -20.38
CA SER A 86 -0.39 17.26 -21.05
C SER A 86 0.04 17.08 -22.50
N GLU A 87 -0.92 16.83 -23.39
CA GLU A 87 -0.70 16.87 -24.83
C GLU A 87 -0.28 18.29 -25.21
N GLU A 88 1.01 18.52 -25.39
CA GLU A 88 1.53 19.69 -26.10
C GLU A 88 1.15 19.54 -27.59
N PRO A 89 0.41 20.50 -28.19
CA PRO A 89 0.17 20.46 -29.62
C PRO A 89 1.46 20.89 -30.31
N ASN A 90 2.11 19.94 -30.98
CA ASN A 90 3.21 20.21 -31.89
C ASN A 90 2.67 21.03 -33.08
N SER A 91 2.78 22.36 -33.01
CA SER A 91 2.61 23.23 -34.16
C SER A 91 3.83 23.08 -35.06
N GLU A 92 3.73 22.23 -36.06
CA GLU A 92 4.49 22.38 -37.28
C GLU A 92 4.15 23.76 -37.86
N ASP A 93 5.11 24.68 -37.87
CA ASP A 93 5.11 25.70 -38.90
C ASP A 93 6.51 25.84 -39.49
N SER A 94 6.58 25.39 -40.73
CA SER A 94 7.73 25.50 -41.61
C SER A 94 7.89 26.96 -42.01
N SER A 95 9.07 27.55 -41.84
CA SER A 95 9.68 28.48 -42.79
C SER A 95 11.06 28.93 -42.32
N SER A 96 12.11 28.43 -42.97
CA SER A 96 13.43 29.08 -42.99
C SER A 96 13.94 29.16 -44.43
N SER A 97 13.79 30.37 -44.98
CA SER A 97 14.71 31.15 -45.83
C SER A 97 15.67 30.47 -46.83
N SER A 98 15.45 30.83 -48.11
CA SER A 98 16.39 31.35 -49.12
C SER A 98 17.90 31.05 -49.05
N ALA A 99 18.45 30.48 -50.15
CA ALA A 99 19.59 31.03 -50.92
C ALA A 99 20.10 30.03 -51.99
N THR A 100 19.97 30.39 -53.28
CA THR A 100 21.03 30.51 -54.31
C THR A 100 20.42 30.68 -55.70
#